data_AF-A0A7J3U5U9-F1
#
_entry.id   AF-A0A7J3U5U9-F1
#
_cell.length_a   1.000
_cell.length_b   1.000
_cell.length_c   1.000
_cell.angle_alpha   90.00
_cell.angle_beta   90.00
_cell.angle_gamma   90.00
#
_symmetry.space_group_name_H-M   'P 1'
#
loop_
_entity.id
_entity.type
_entity.pdbx_description
1 polymer ?
#
loop_
_entity_poly.entity_id
_entity_poly.type
_entity_poly.pdbx_seq_one_letter_code
_entity_poly.pdbx_strand_id
1 'polypeptide(L)'
;MKLEKPVILAIIVLVAIAAAAGGYYGYEIWKEKQPLKIEKGDFAEIYYIGYLENGSIFDSSFGDENITVTTPFDEGNYSLTPMKIYVSDATPSKYPDGWVAGNYNVIKGLWEGIIGMKEGDEKTLTIPPENAYGMPVKEGVVFLTNFTGVPLKFMITEVNMTNVTMNMKW
;
A
#
# COMPACT_ATOMS: atom_id res chain seq x y z
N MET A 1 43.24 25.94 44.05
CA MET A 1 43.66 26.40 42.70
C MET A 1 42.44 27.02 42.03
N LYS A 2 42.44 28.32 41.71
CA LYS A 2 41.33 28.97 40.98
C LYS A 2 41.59 28.81 39.49
N LEU A 3 40.61 28.29 38.74
CA LEU A 3 40.70 28.17 37.29
C LEU A 3 40.64 29.56 36.64
N GLU A 4 41.47 29.79 35.62
CA GLU A 4 41.44 31.05 34.89
C GLU A 4 40.20 31.12 33.98
N LYS A 5 39.64 32.33 33.81
CA LYS A 5 38.47 32.58 32.95
C LYS A 5 38.52 31.93 31.56
N PRO A 6 39.65 31.96 30.80
CA PRO A 6 39.71 31.28 29.50
C PRO A 6 39.55 29.75 29.61
N VAL A 7 40.06 29.14 30.69
CA VAL A 7 39.93 27.69 30.92
C VAL A 7 38.48 27.33 31.25
N ILE A 8 37.80 28.15 32.06
CA ILE A 8 36.37 27.98 32.35
C ILE A 8 35.54 28.07 31.07
N LEU A 9 35.83 29.05 30.19
CA LEU A 9 35.13 29.22 28.92
C LEU A 9 35.35 28.02 27.99
N ALA A 10 36.58 27.53 27.88
CA ALA A 10 36.90 26.36 27.06
C ALA A 10 36.17 25.10 27.55
N ILE A 11 36.07 24.90 28.87
CA ILE A 11 35.31 23.78 29.45
C ILE A 11 33.81 23.91 29.13
N ILE A 12 33.22 25.10 29.26
CA ILE A 12 31.80 25.32 28.94
C ILE A 12 31.52 25.02 27.46
N VAL A 13 32.38 25.49 26.56
CA VAL A 13 32.26 25.22 25.12
C VAL A 13 32.37 23.73 24.84
N LEU A 14 33.32 23.03 25.47
CA LEU A 14 33.50 21.59 25.30
C LEU A 14 32.28 20.80 25.81
N VAL A 15 31.70 21.19 26.94
CA VAL A 15 30.47 20.59 27.46
C VAL A 15 29.28 20.85 26.54
N ALA A 16 29.16 22.06 25.98
CA ALA A 16 28.10 22.38 25.03
C ALA A 16 28.22 21.56 23.73
N ILE A 17 29.43 21.39 23.21
CA ILE A 17 29.70 20.53 22.04
C ILE A 17 29.35 19.07 22.35
N ALA A 18 29.77 18.55 23.51
CA ALA A 18 29.46 17.18 23.91
C ALA A 18 27.95 16.95 24.07
N ALA A 19 27.23 17.92 24.64
CA ALA A 19 25.77 17.86 24.78
C ALA A 19 25.07 17.89 23.41
N ALA A 20 25.49 18.75 22.49
CA ALA A 20 24.94 18.81 21.14
C ALA A 20 25.20 17.51 20.36
N ALA A 21 26.43 16.97 20.42
CA ALA A 21 26.79 15.71 19.78
C ALA A 21 26.00 14.53 20.38
N GLY A 22 25.87 14.48 21.71
CA GLY A 22 25.06 13.46 22.40
C GLY A 22 23.58 13.55 22.05
N GLY A 23 23.02 14.76 21.99
CA GLY A 23 21.65 15.00 21.56
C GLY A 23 21.41 14.58 20.11
N TYR A 24 22.33 14.91 19.21
CA TYR A 24 22.27 14.49 17.80
C TYR A 24 22.36 12.97 17.66
N TYR A 25 23.30 12.33 18.34
CA TYR A 25 23.42 10.86 18.35
C TYR A 25 22.17 10.17 18.90
N GLY A 26 21.61 10.69 20.01
CA GLY A 26 20.35 10.19 20.56
C GLY A 26 19.16 10.38 19.62
N TYR A 27 19.13 11.48 18.87
CA TYR A 27 18.10 11.74 17.86
C TYR A 27 18.16 10.75 16.69
N GLU A 28 19.35 10.46 16.15
CA GLU A 28 19.51 9.47 15.07
C GLU A 28 19.06 8.07 15.52
N ILE A 29 19.43 7.64 16.73
CA ILE A 29 18.96 6.36 17.31
C ILE A 29 17.44 6.32 17.44
N TRP A 30 16.85 7.41 17.92
CA TRP A 30 15.39 7.51 18.07
C TRP A 30 14.67 7.47 16.72
N LYS A 31 15.26 8.10 15.70
CA LYS A 31 14.75 8.13 14.33
C LYS A 31 14.83 6.77 13.66
N GLU A 32 15.93 6.03 13.82
CA GLU A 32 16.08 4.66 13.32
C GLU A 32 15.07 3.68 13.93
N LYS A 33 14.63 3.95 15.17
CA LYS A 33 13.61 3.12 15.86
C LYS A 33 12.17 3.45 15.48
N GLN A 34 11.93 4.44 14.61
CA GLN A 34 10.57 4.72 14.16
C GLN A 34 10.07 3.57 13.26
N PRO A 35 8.79 3.17 13.40
CA PRO A 35 8.24 2.14 12.53
C PRO A 35 8.27 2.63 11.08
N LEU A 36 8.59 1.70 10.18
CA LEU A 36 8.62 1.96 8.74
C LEU A 36 7.27 2.52 8.31
N LYS A 37 7.31 3.69 7.67
CA LYS A 37 6.14 4.40 7.19
C LYS A 37 6.09 4.27 5.68
N ILE A 38 4.92 3.90 5.15
CA ILE A 38 4.71 3.73 3.72
C ILE A 38 4.71 5.09 3.01
N GLU A 39 5.50 5.20 1.94
CA GLU A 39 5.57 6.33 1.02
C GLU A 39 5.38 5.90 -0.43
N LYS A 40 5.12 6.87 -1.33
CA LYS A 40 4.98 6.59 -2.76
C LYS A 40 6.30 6.06 -3.31
N GLY A 41 6.25 4.92 -4.00
CA GLY A 41 7.42 4.24 -4.56
C GLY A 41 7.99 3.14 -3.68
N ASP A 42 7.40 2.89 -2.51
CA ASP A 42 7.78 1.77 -1.66
C ASP A 42 7.20 0.44 -2.18
N PHE A 43 7.82 -0.64 -1.73
CA PHE A 43 7.26 -1.98 -1.80
C PHE A 43 6.77 -2.37 -0.42
N ALA A 44 5.59 -2.97 -0.36
CA ALA A 44 4.97 -3.38 0.90
C ALA A 44 4.34 -4.76 0.77
N GLU A 45 4.29 -5.48 1.89
CA GLU A 45 3.52 -6.70 2.08
C GLU A 45 2.38 -6.37 3.03
N ILE A 46 1.15 -6.63 2.62
CA ILE A 46 -0.04 -6.36 3.45
C ILE A 46 -0.93 -7.59 3.54
N TYR A 47 -1.63 -7.70 4.67
CA TYR A 47 -2.82 -8.53 4.76
C TYR A 47 -4.07 -7.69 4.50
N TYR A 48 -5.07 -8.29 3.86
CA TYR A 48 -6.30 -7.58 3.52
C TYR A 48 -7.51 -8.52 3.49
N ILE A 49 -8.69 -7.91 3.60
CA ILE A 49 -9.99 -8.53 3.30
C ILE A 49 -10.71 -7.57 2.35
N GLY A 50 -10.98 -8.02 1.13
CA GLY A 50 -11.77 -7.29 0.13
C GLY A 50 -13.24 -7.67 0.23
N TYR A 51 -14.11 -6.68 0.47
CA TYR A 51 -15.55 -6.91 0.62
C TYR A 51 -16.40 -5.80 -0.01
N LEU A 52 -17.64 -6.14 -0.35
CA LEU A 52 -18.64 -5.22 -0.91
C LEU A 52 -19.44 -4.51 0.18
N GLU A 53 -20.17 -3.44 -0.16
CA GLU A 53 -21.02 -2.69 0.80
C GLU A 53 -22.05 -3.56 1.53
N ASN A 54 -22.46 -4.68 0.93
CA ASN A 54 -23.37 -5.65 1.55
C ASN A 54 -22.67 -6.65 2.50
N GLY A 55 -21.36 -6.50 2.73
CA GLY A 55 -20.53 -7.36 3.59
C GLY A 55 -20.01 -8.64 2.91
N SER A 56 -20.32 -8.86 1.63
CA SER A 56 -19.82 -10.05 0.91
C SER A 56 -18.32 -9.93 0.67
N ILE A 57 -17.54 -10.87 1.19
CA ILE A 57 -16.10 -10.98 0.94
C ILE A 57 -15.90 -11.57 -0.46
N PHE A 58 -15.09 -10.93 -1.28
CA PHE A 58 -14.78 -11.38 -2.63
C PHE A 58 -13.31 -11.82 -2.80
N ASP A 59 -12.41 -11.36 -1.93
CA ASP A 59 -10.99 -11.72 -1.94
C ASP A 59 -10.37 -11.49 -0.55
N SER A 60 -9.32 -12.21 -0.19
CA SER A 60 -8.63 -12.01 1.10
C SER A 60 -7.23 -12.62 1.13
N SER A 61 -6.43 -12.19 2.10
CA SER A 61 -5.15 -12.82 2.44
C SER A 61 -5.27 -14.11 3.26
N PHE A 62 -6.46 -14.47 3.72
CA PHE A 62 -6.68 -15.71 4.47
C PHE A 62 -6.73 -16.91 3.52
N GLY A 63 -6.30 -18.07 4.01
CA GLY A 63 -6.42 -19.35 3.31
C GLY A 63 -7.87 -19.87 3.27
N ASP A 64 -8.03 -21.20 3.17
CA ASP A 64 -9.34 -21.88 3.12
C ASP A 64 -10.05 -21.90 4.49
N GLU A 65 -10.30 -20.72 5.04
CA GLU A 65 -10.84 -20.50 6.38
C GLU A 65 -12.16 -19.74 6.31
N ASN A 66 -13.06 -19.98 7.27
CA ASN A 66 -14.31 -19.25 7.35
C ASN A 66 -14.09 -17.93 8.10
N ILE A 67 -14.02 -16.83 7.36
CA ILE A 67 -13.71 -15.50 7.88
C ILE A 67 -14.88 -14.51 7.76
N THR A 68 -14.79 -13.43 8.51
CA THR A 68 -15.71 -12.28 8.48
C THR A 68 -14.91 -11.01 8.22
N VAL A 69 -15.58 -9.91 7.86
CA VAL A 69 -14.92 -8.61 7.61
C VAL A 69 -14.20 -8.03 8.84
N THR A 70 -14.43 -8.60 10.03
CA THR A 70 -13.80 -8.24 11.30
C THR A 70 -12.84 -9.30 11.84
N THR A 71 -12.54 -10.35 11.05
CA THR A 71 -11.59 -11.37 11.48
C THR A 71 -10.20 -10.75 11.64
N PRO A 72 -9.54 -10.90 12.80
CA PRO A 72 -8.23 -10.30 13.03
C PRO A 72 -7.13 -10.98 12.21
N PHE A 73 -6.16 -10.20 11.76
CA PHE A 73 -4.96 -10.71 11.11
C PHE A 73 -4.00 -11.30 12.14
N ASP A 74 -4.12 -12.60 12.38
CA ASP A 74 -3.32 -13.33 13.38
C ASP A 74 -2.71 -14.60 12.76
N GLU A 75 -1.42 -14.55 12.46
CA GLU A 75 -0.65 -15.67 11.89
C GLU A 75 -0.55 -16.89 12.83
N GLY A 76 -0.80 -16.72 14.13
CA GLY A 76 -0.83 -17.83 15.08
C GLY A 76 -2.09 -18.68 14.98
N ASN A 77 -3.18 -18.09 14.48
CA ASN A 77 -4.49 -18.72 14.38
C ASN A 77 -4.92 -18.99 12.93
N TYR A 78 -4.34 -18.27 11.97
CA TYR A 78 -4.76 -18.28 10.57
C TYR A 78 -3.59 -18.44 9.61
N SER A 79 -3.82 -19.16 8.52
CA SER A 79 -2.88 -19.19 7.40
C SER A 79 -3.05 -17.94 6.54
N LEU A 80 -2.12 -16.99 6.68
CA LEU A 80 -2.13 -15.74 5.94
C LEU A 80 -1.07 -15.74 4.83
N THR A 81 -1.46 -15.28 3.64
CA THR A 81 -0.55 -15.00 2.52
C THR A 81 -0.54 -13.51 2.23
N PRO A 82 0.60 -12.81 2.40
CA PRO A 82 0.64 -11.37 2.20
C PRO A 82 0.54 -11.04 0.72
N MET A 83 -0.21 -9.98 0.42
CA MET A 83 -0.20 -9.37 -0.89
C MET A 83 1.01 -8.44 -1.00
N LYS A 84 1.81 -8.66 -2.04
CA LYS A 84 2.94 -7.83 -2.44
C LYS A 84 2.46 -6.67 -3.29
N ILE A 85 2.75 -5.44 -2.86
CA ILE A 85 2.29 -4.19 -3.50
C ILE A 85 3.47 -3.30 -3.83
N TYR A 86 3.38 -2.62 -4.96
CA TYR A 86 4.17 -1.43 -5.26
C TYR A 86 3.30 -0.18 -5.09
N VAL A 87 3.73 0.76 -4.25
CA VAL A 87 2.93 1.92 -3.82
C VAL A 87 3.03 3.04 -4.85
N SER A 88 2.57 2.77 -6.07
CA SER A 88 2.57 3.71 -7.19
C SER A 88 1.76 3.15 -8.36
N ASP A 89 1.41 4.01 -9.30
CA ASP A 89 0.88 3.66 -10.62
C ASP A 89 1.98 3.45 -11.68
N ALA A 90 3.23 3.76 -11.35
CA ALA A 90 4.38 3.57 -12.22
C ALA A 90 4.91 2.12 -12.20
N THR A 91 5.73 1.76 -13.19
CA THR A 91 6.48 0.51 -13.17
C THR A 91 7.82 0.72 -12.44
N PRO A 92 8.14 -0.08 -11.41
CA PRO A 92 9.41 0.07 -10.70
C PRO A 92 10.59 -0.30 -11.61
N SER A 93 11.66 0.50 -11.52
CA SER A 93 12.91 0.25 -12.25
C SER A 93 13.83 -0.77 -11.56
N LYS A 94 13.65 -0.96 -10.25
CA LYS A 94 14.40 -1.90 -9.41
C LYS A 94 13.47 -2.52 -8.37
N TYR A 95 13.71 -3.79 -8.07
CA TYR A 95 12.98 -4.56 -7.06
C TYR A 95 13.83 -4.79 -5.81
N PRO A 96 13.21 -4.93 -4.62
CA PRO A 96 13.90 -5.37 -3.40
C PRO A 96 14.51 -6.76 -3.54
N ASP A 97 15.46 -7.10 -2.68
CA ASP A 97 16.03 -8.45 -2.65
C ASP A 97 14.95 -9.49 -2.35
N GLY A 98 14.96 -10.61 -3.08
CA GLY A 98 13.94 -11.66 -2.98
C GLY A 98 12.63 -11.38 -3.73
N TRP A 99 12.46 -10.19 -4.31
CA TRP A 99 11.34 -9.89 -5.20
C TRP A 99 11.75 -10.09 -6.66
N VAL A 100 10.86 -10.69 -7.45
CA VAL A 100 11.06 -10.92 -8.88
C VAL A 100 10.42 -9.79 -9.68
N ALA A 101 10.86 -9.59 -10.92
CA ALA A 101 10.16 -8.67 -11.81
C ALA A 101 8.72 -9.15 -12.03
N GLY A 102 7.73 -8.27 -11.81
CA GLY A 102 6.33 -8.65 -11.82
C GLY A 102 5.39 -7.44 -11.76
N ASN A 103 4.10 -7.71 -11.88
CA ASN A 103 3.07 -6.69 -11.72
C ASN A 103 2.62 -6.65 -10.26
N TYR A 104 3.00 -5.58 -9.55
CA TYR A 104 2.62 -5.32 -8.16
C TYR A 104 1.69 -4.11 -8.04
N ASN A 105 1.14 -3.65 -9.17
CA ASN A 105 0.22 -2.52 -9.19
C ASN A 105 -1.14 -3.00 -8.67
N VAL A 106 -1.72 -2.19 -7.79
CA VAL A 106 -3.06 -2.42 -7.24
C VAL A 106 -4.00 -1.28 -7.63
N ILE A 107 -5.28 -1.44 -7.31
CA ILE A 107 -6.28 -0.38 -7.53
C ILE A 107 -5.84 0.93 -6.88
N LYS A 108 -6.15 2.05 -7.54
CA LYS A 108 -5.65 3.37 -7.16
C LYS A 108 -5.95 3.72 -5.70
N GLY A 109 -7.19 3.47 -5.28
CA GLY A 109 -7.63 3.79 -3.93
C GLY A 109 -6.91 2.98 -2.85
N LEU A 110 -6.39 1.79 -3.17
CA LEU A 110 -5.64 0.99 -2.21
C LEU A 110 -4.24 1.57 -2.00
N TRP A 111 -3.44 1.72 -3.06
CA TRP A 111 -2.07 2.21 -2.89
C TRP A 111 -2.03 3.66 -2.37
N GLU A 112 -2.98 4.52 -2.76
CA GLU A 112 -3.10 5.87 -2.18
C GLU A 112 -3.56 5.82 -0.72
N GLY A 113 -4.50 4.92 -0.41
CA GLY A 113 -5.13 4.82 0.90
C GLY A 113 -4.20 4.35 2.03
N ILE A 114 -3.14 3.60 1.69
CA ILE A 114 -2.15 3.08 2.64
C ILE A 114 -0.94 4.01 2.84
N ILE A 115 -0.80 5.07 2.06
CA ILE A 115 0.31 6.04 2.25
C ILE A 115 0.24 6.62 3.65
N GLY A 116 1.39 6.58 4.33
CA GLY A 116 1.56 7.08 5.68
C GLY A 116 1.19 6.09 6.78
N MET A 117 0.67 4.91 6.45
CA MET A 117 0.55 3.81 7.41
C MET A 117 1.93 3.35 7.86
N LYS A 118 2.01 2.91 9.11
CA LYS A 118 3.18 2.31 9.71
C LYS A 118 3.03 0.80 9.77
N GLU A 119 4.14 0.09 9.87
CA GLU A 119 4.13 -1.35 10.12
C GLU A 119 3.25 -1.70 11.34
N GLY A 120 2.32 -2.63 11.15
CA GLY A 120 1.33 -3.03 12.16
C GLY A 120 0.05 -2.18 12.22
N ASP A 121 -0.04 -1.08 11.47
CA ASP A 121 -1.29 -0.31 11.39
C ASP A 121 -2.36 -1.10 10.63
N GLU A 122 -3.61 -1.01 11.09
CA GLU A 122 -4.78 -1.52 10.38
C GLU A 122 -5.70 -0.36 9.99
N LYS A 123 -6.30 -0.42 8.81
CA LYS A 123 -7.19 0.61 8.30
C LYS A 123 -8.26 0.04 7.38
N THR A 124 -9.51 0.46 7.60
CA THR A 124 -10.59 0.22 6.66
C THR A 124 -10.65 1.33 5.61
N LEU A 125 -10.65 0.95 4.33
CA LEU A 125 -10.73 1.88 3.19
C LEU A 125 -12.05 1.68 2.45
N THR A 126 -12.86 2.74 2.36
CA THR A 126 -14.00 2.80 1.44
C THR A 126 -13.53 3.40 0.12
N ILE A 127 -13.40 2.57 -0.91
CA ILE A 127 -12.85 2.99 -2.21
C ILE A 127 -14.00 3.13 -3.21
N PRO A 128 -14.24 4.32 -3.77
CA PRO A 128 -15.29 4.49 -4.76
C PRO A 128 -14.93 3.78 -6.08
N PRO A 129 -15.92 3.39 -6.91
CA PRO A 129 -15.70 2.60 -8.12
C PRO A 129 -14.61 3.17 -9.04
N GLU A 130 -14.57 4.49 -9.24
CA GLU A 130 -13.58 5.19 -10.07
C GLU A 130 -12.12 5.02 -9.61
N ASN A 131 -11.89 4.71 -8.34
CA ASN A 131 -10.56 4.43 -7.77
C ASN A 131 -10.36 2.93 -7.49
N ALA A 132 -11.38 2.09 -7.76
CA ALA A 132 -11.35 0.64 -7.65
C ALA A 132 -11.36 0.00 -9.06
N TYR A 133 -12.46 -0.68 -9.41
CA TYR A 133 -12.61 -1.44 -10.66
C TYR A 133 -13.46 -0.74 -11.73
N GLY A 134 -13.81 0.53 -11.51
CA GLY A 134 -14.64 1.33 -12.41
C GLY A 134 -16.15 1.12 -12.22
N MET A 135 -16.93 1.92 -12.95
CA MET A 135 -18.38 1.83 -12.93
C MET A 135 -18.88 0.53 -13.57
N PRO A 136 -20.04 -0.01 -13.12
CA PRO A 136 -20.66 -1.15 -13.77
C PRO A 136 -20.83 -0.92 -15.26
N VAL A 137 -20.49 -1.95 -16.01
CA VAL A 137 -20.63 -1.98 -17.46
C VAL A 137 -22.12 -1.94 -17.82
N LYS A 138 -22.49 -1.10 -18.80
CA LYS A 138 -23.87 -0.93 -19.25
C LYS A 138 -24.03 -1.27 -20.72
N GLU A 139 -25.23 -1.69 -21.09
CA GLU A 139 -25.64 -1.82 -22.48
C GLU A 139 -25.44 -0.48 -23.22
N GLY A 140 -24.98 -0.57 -24.47
CA GLY A 140 -24.67 0.58 -25.30
C GLY A 140 -23.29 1.21 -25.05
N VAL A 141 -22.53 0.77 -24.03
CA VAL A 141 -21.14 1.22 -23.85
C VAL A 141 -20.32 0.79 -25.06
N VAL A 142 -19.59 1.76 -25.62
CA VAL A 142 -18.68 1.57 -26.74
C VAL A 142 -17.27 1.77 -26.26
N PHE A 143 -16.38 0.83 -26.56
CA PHE A 143 -14.97 0.95 -26.23
C PHE A 143 -14.08 0.54 -27.39
N LEU A 144 -12.88 1.10 -27.38
CA LEU A 144 -11.81 0.78 -28.32
C LEU A 144 -10.80 -0.11 -27.60
N THR A 145 -10.38 -1.18 -28.25
CA THR A 145 -9.30 -2.03 -27.76
C THR A 145 -8.31 -2.30 -28.88
N ASN A 146 -7.07 -2.60 -28.53
CA ASN A 146 -5.98 -2.80 -29.48
C ASN A 146 -5.21 -4.10 -29.21
N PHE A 147 -5.87 -5.11 -28.64
CA PHE A 147 -5.21 -6.37 -28.26
C PHE A 147 -4.66 -7.15 -29.47
N THR A 148 -5.15 -6.87 -30.69
CA THR A 148 -4.67 -7.45 -31.95
C THR A 148 -3.62 -6.58 -32.65
N GLY A 149 -3.26 -5.42 -32.11
CA GLY A 149 -2.45 -4.40 -32.78
C GLY A 149 -3.22 -3.54 -33.79
N VAL A 150 -4.51 -3.80 -34.01
CA VAL A 150 -5.44 -2.93 -34.75
C VAL A 150 -6.55 -2.42 -33.82
N PRO A 151 -6.85 -1.11 -33.80
CA PRO A 151 -7.96 -0.58 -33.01
C PRO A 151 -9.29 -1.18 -33.45
N LEU A 152 -9.90 -1.96 -32.58
CA LEU A 152 -11.23 -2.56 -32.76
C LEU A 152 -12.24 -1.84 -31.88
N LYS A 153 -13.40 -1.53 -32.45
CA LYS A 153 -14.51 -0.88 -31.76
C LYS A 153 -15.53 -1.92 -31.36
N PHE A 154 -15.74 -2.10 -30.08
CA PHE A 154 -16.79 -2.98 -29.57
C PHE A 154 -17.92 -2.15 -28.97
N MET A 155 -19.15 -2.64 -29.13
CA MET A 155 -20.32 -2.16 -28.41
C MET A 155 -20.92 -3.30 -27.61
N ILE A 156 -21.20 -3.02 -26.35
CA ILE A 156 -21.86 -3.95 -25.44
C ILE A 156 -23.34 -3.93 -25.76
N THR A 157 -23.90 -5.07 -26.14
CA THR A 157 -25.30 -5.18 -26.57
C THR A 157 -26.21 -5.70 -25.48
N GLU A 158 -25.67 -6.48 -24.54
CA GLU A 158 -26.43 -7.06 -23.45
C GLU A 158 -25.50 -7.33 -22.27
N VAL A 159 -25.98 -7.07 -21.04
CA VAL A 159 -25.28 -7.40 -19.80
C VAL A 159 -26.22 -8.14 -18.88
N ASN A 160 -25.88 -9.38 -18.53
CA ASN A 160 -26.60 -10.17 -17.53
C ASN A 160 -25.76 -10.26 -16.25
N MET A 161 -26.14 -9.47 -15.24
CA MET A 161 -25.44 -9.43 -13.95
C MET A 161 -25.71 -10.65 -13.07
N THR A 162 -26.79 -11.41 -13.30
CA THR A 162 -27.12 -12.61 -12.53
C THR A 162 -26.20 -13.77 -12.88
N ASN A 163 -25.93 -13.96 -14.17
CA ASN A 163 -25.08 -15.04 -14.68
C ASN A 163 -23.67 -14.56 -15.04
N VAL A 164 -23.37 -13.28 -14.83
CA VAL A 164 -22.10 -12.62 -15.18
C VAL A 164 -21.72 -12.89 -16.65
N THR A 165 -22.66 -12.65 -17.55
CA THR A 165 -22.45 -12.77 -19.01
C THR A 165 -22.62 -11.43 -19.71
N MET A 166 -21.88 -11.25 -20.81
CA MET A 166 -21.91 -10.03 -21.62
C MET A 166 -21.87 -10.40 -23.11
N ASN A 167 -22.78 -9.83 -23.89
CA ASN A 167 -22.76 -9.93 -25.35
C ASN A 167 -22.22 -8.62 -25.95
N MET A 168 -21.45 -8.77 -27.03
CA MET A 168 -20.79 -7.66 -27.69
C MET A 168 -20.88 -7.80 -29.20
N LYS A 169 -20.92 -6.66 -29.90
CA LYS A 169 -20.72 -6.57 -31.36
C LYS A 169 -19.46 -5.76 -31.66
N TRP A 170 -18.76 -6.12 -32.74
CA TRP A 170 -17.57 -5.43 -33.24
C TRP A 170 -17.80 -4.86 -34.63
#